data_AF-A0A553JQD4-F1
#
_entry.id   AF-A0A553JQD4-F1
#
_cell.length_a   1.000
_cell.length_b   1.000
_cell.length_c   1.000
_cell.angle_alpha   90.00
_cell.angle_beta   90.00
_cell.angle_gamma   90.00
#
_symmetry.space_group_name_H-M   'P 1'
#
loop_
_entity.id
_entity.type
_entity.pdbx_description
1 polymer ?
#
loop_
_entity_poly.entity_id
_entity_poly.type
_entity_poly.pdbx_seq_one_letter_code
_entity_poly.pdbx_strand_id
1 'polypeptide(L)'
;MYKLTVSITLSFLVFIIWAIYQANTGSSNPIFELVGSLPYGDKIGHFSLFGILTLMFNLTSRFKTFSLGRINLYYGTAIVSIFVLLEELSQGLIPTRTLDIMDLAADSIGITLFSLLSYVIAKRFKMN
;
A
#
# COMPACT_ATOMS: atom_id res chain seq x y z
N MET A 1 -9.84 -19.22 -9.08
CA MET A 1 -9.16 -18.56 -7.94
C MET A 1 -8.31 -17.37 -8.40
N TYR A 2 -7.37 -17.51 -9.34
CA TYR A 2 -6.53 -16.39 -9.83
C TYR A 2 -7.33 -15.15 -10.29
N LYS A 3 -8.37 -15.33 -11.13
CA LYS A 3 -9.24 -14.22 -11.58
C LYS A 3 -9.95 -13.50 -10.43
N LEU A 4 -10.30 -14.23 -9.36
CA LEU A 4 -10.93 -13.66 -8.17
C LEU A 4 -9.92 -12.80 -7.40
N THR A 5 -8.70 -13.29 -7.18
CA THR A 5 -7.63 -12.51 -6.52
C THR A 5 -7.30 -11.22 -7.27
N VAL A 6 -7.24 -11.29 -8.61
CA VAL A 6 -7.07 -10.10 -9.47
C VAL A 6 -8.22 -9.12 -9.25
N SER A 7 -9.47 -9.60 -9.32
CA SER A 7 -10.65 -8.74 -9.15
C SER A 7 -10.68 -8.05 -7.79
N ILE A 8 -10.41 -8.78 -6.70
CA ILE A 8 -10.39 -8.21 -5.34
C ILE A 8 -9.26 -7.17 -5.23
N THR A 9 -8.08 -7.45 -5.79
CA THR A 9 -6.94 -6.51 -5.78
C THR A 9 -7.28 -5.22 -6.54
N LEU A 10 -7.91 -5.32 -7.70
CA LEU A 10 -8.33 -4.16 -8.47
C LEU A 10 -9.42 -3.36 -7.74
N SER A 11 -10.41 -4.03 -7.14
CA SER A 11 -11.42 -3.35 -6.32
C SER A 11 -10.80 -2.62 -5.13
N PHE A 12 -9.82 -3.23 -4.46
CA PHE A 12 -9.11 -2.60 -3.36
C PHE A 12 -8.27 -1.41 -3.84
N LEU A 13 -7.58 -1.53 -4.97
CA LEU A 13 -6.85 -0.41 -5.58
C LEU A 13 -7.77 0.76 -5.94
N VAL A 14 -8.95 0.49 -6.51
CA VAL A 14 -9.96 1.52 -6.81
C VAL A 14 -10.43 2.20 -5.52
N PHE A 15 -10.64 1.43 -4.45
CA PHE A 15 -10.96 1.98 -3.13
C PHE A 15 -9.84 2.91 -2.60
N ILE A 16 -8.56 2.53 -2.74
CA ILE A 16 -7.42 3.37 -2.35
C ILE A 16 -7.38 4.67 -3.17
N ILE A 17 -7.55 4.58 -4.50
CA ILE A 17 -7.58 5.76 -5.38
C ILE A 17 -8.73 6.70 -4.98
N TRP A 18 -9.90 6.15 -4.67
CA TRP A 18 -11.02 6.93 -4.16
C TRP A 18 -10.69 7.60 -2.82
N ALA A 19 -10.07 6.89 -1.88
CA ALA A 19 -9.66 7.47 -0.61
C ALA A 19 -8.66 8.62 -0.78
N ILE A 20 -7.65 8.45 -1.65
CA ILE A 20 -6.68 9.51 -2.01
C ILE A 20 -7.42 10.71 -2.61
N TYR A 21 -8.36 10.49 -3.54
CA TYR A 21 -9.15 11.56 -4.14
C TYR A 21 -9.91 12.36 -3.08
N GLN A 22 -10.63 11.68 -2.19
CA GLN A 22 -11.39 12.34 -1.11
C GLN A 22 -10.51 13.19 -0.20
N ALA A 23 -9.33 12.68 0.14
CA ALA A 23 -8.38 13.38 0.99
C ALA A 23 -7.77 14.59 0.26
N ASN A 24 -7.46 14.46 -1.03
CA ASN A 24 -6.94 15.55 -1.85
C ASN A 24 -7.98 16.67 -2.06
N THR A 25 -9.28 16.36 -2.11
CA THR A 25 -10.35 17.36 -2.17
C THR A 25 -10.72 17.96 -0.81
N GLY A 26 -10.06 17.53 0.28
CA GLY A 26 -10.36 17.98 1.64
C GLY A 26 -11.78 17.63 2.08
N SER A 27 -12.37 16.57 1.52
CA SER A 27 -13.75 16.19 1.80
C SER A 27 -13.90 15.60 3.20
N SER A 28 -14.75 16.21 4.03
CA SER A 28 -15.14 15.64 5.33
C SER A 28 -16.14 14.52 5.12
N ASN A 29 -15.72 13.26 5.33
CA ASN A 29 -16.63 12.13 5.43
C ASN A 29 -16.49 11.48 6.82
N PRO A 30 -17.48 10.70 7.28
CA PRO A 30 -17.44 10.10 8.62
C PRO A 30 -16.25 9.17 8.86
N ILE A 31 -15.67 8.58 7.80
CA ILE A 31 -14.51 7.70 7.89
C ILE A 31 -13.25 8.53 8.19
N PHE A 32 -13.03 9.63 7.48
CA PHE A 32 -11.90 10.54 7.71
C PHE A 32 -12.02 11.22 9.08
N GLU A 33 -13.23 11.56 9.53
CA GLU A 33 -13.45 12.07 10.90
C GLU A 33 -13.07 11.01 11.95
N LEU A 34 -13.48 9.76 11.75
CA LEU A 34 -13.11 8.66 12.64
C LEU A 34 -11.59 8.45 12.66
N VAL A 35 -10.95 8.40 11.48
CA VAL A 35 -9.50 8.23 11.34
C VAL A 35 -8.75 9.39 12.01
N GLY A 36 -9.21 10.63 11.80
CA GLY A 36 -8.64 11.82 12.43
C GLY A 36 -8.86 11.89 13.95
N SER A 37 -9.90 11.22 14.48
CA SER A 37 -10.16 11.13 15.92
C SER A 37 -9.26 10.14 16.67
N LEU A 38 -8.64 9.19 15.94
CA LEU A 38 -7.77 8.18 16.52
C LEU A 38 -6.33 8.70 16.64
N PRO A 39 -5.62 8.42 17.75
CA PRO A 39 -4.20 8.71 17.85
C PRO A 39 -3.44 8.01 16.72
N TYR A 40 -2.75 8.79 15.88
CA TYR A 40 -2.03 8.28 14.71
C TYR A 40 -2.90 7.52 13.70
N GLY A 41 -4.21 7.75 13.65
CA GLY A 41 -5.13 7.00 12.79
C GLY A 41 -4.74 7.04 11.31
N ASP A 42 -4.29 8.20 10.85
CA ASP A 42 -3.74 8.43 9.52
C ASP A 42 -2.55 7.47 9.22
N LYS A 43 -1.60 7.36 10.16
CA LYS A 43 -0.38 6.55 10.04
C LYS A 43 -0.71 5.05 10.08
N ILE A 44 -1.71 4.67 10.89
CA ILE A 44 -2.28 3.31 10.88
C ILE A 44 -2.92 3.00 9.52
N GLY A 45 -3.59 3.99 8.93
CA GLY A 45 -4.12 3.95 7.57
C GLY A 45 -3.03 3.66 6.56
N HIS A 46 -1.99 4.50 6.51
CA HIS A 46 -0.80 4.34 5.67
C HIS A 46 -0.20 2.92 5.78
N PHE A 47 0.16 2.54 7.00
CA PHE A 47 0.69 1.20 7.29
C PHE A 47 -0.21 0.06 6.77
N SER A 48 -1.50 0.10 7.10
CA SER A 48 -2.41 -1.02 6.84
C SER A 48 -2.83 -1.08 5.38
N LEU A 49 -3.22 0.04 4.79
CA LEU A 49 -3.75 0.11 3.44
C LEU A 49 -2.68 -0.28 2.41
N PHE A 50 -1.49 0.32 2.50
CA PHE A 50 -0.41 0.04 1.55
C PHE A 50 0.29 -1.29 1.84
N GLY A 51 0.35 -1.73 3.10
CA GLY A 51 0.75 -3.08 3.47
C GLY A 51 -0.15 -4.16 2.86
N ILE A 52 -1.46 -4.05 3.03
CA ILE A 52 -2.44 -4.98 2.44
C ILE A 52 -2.35 -4.95 0.92
N LEU A 53 -2.28 -3.76 0.31
CA LEU A 53 -2.16 -3.60 -1.14
C LEU A 53 -0.91 -4.33 -1.66
N THR A 54 0.23 -4.22 -0.96
CA THR A 54 1.48 -4.91 -1.27
C THR A 54 1.29 -6.42 -1.30
N LEU A 55 0.70 -7.00 -0.26
CA LEU A 55 0.43 -8.44 -0.20
C LEU A 55 -0.49 -8.90 -1.33
N MET A 56 -1.55 -8.14 -1.62
CA MET A 56 -2.49 -8.45 -2.69
C MET A 56 -1.84 -8.40 -4.08
N PHE A 57 -0.97 -7.43 -4.33
CA PHE A 57 -0.18 -7.34 -5.55
C PHE A 57 0.85 -8.47 -5.67
N ASN A 58 1.51 -8.85 -4.56
CA ASN A 58 2.42 -9.99 -4.53
C ASN A 58 1.67 -11.31 -4.82
N LEU A 59 0.49 -11.52 -4.24
CA LEU A 59 -0.37 -12.67 -4.52
C LEU A 59 -0.82 -12.69 -5.98
N THR A 60 -1.28 -11.55 -6.51
CA THR A 60 -1.77 -11.43 -7.89
C THR A 60 -0.65 -11.60 -8.91
N SER A 61 0.57 -11.17 -8.60
CA SER A 61 1.76 -11.44 -9.42
C SER A 61 2.32 -12.84 -9.24
N ARG A 62 1.65 -13.72 -8.46
CA ARG A 62 2.09 -15.08 -8.13
C ARG A 62 3.50 -15.11 -7.53
N PHE A 63 3.82 -14.15 -6.67
CA PHE A 63 5.11 -14.04 -5.99
C PHE A 63 6.30 -13.93 -6.95
N LYS A 64 6.08 -13.47 -8.19
CA LYS A 64 7.18 -13.20 -9.11
C LYS A 64 8.13 -12.17 -8.50
N THR A 65 9.42 -12.46 -8.61
CA THR A 65 10.50 -11.59 -8.16
C THR A 65 11.40 -11.19 -9.32
N PHE A 66 12.12 -10.09 -9.15
CA PHE A 66 13.24 -9.71 -9.99
C PHE A 66 14.45 -9.40 -9.10
N SER A 67 15.65 -9.57 -9.65
CA SER A 67 16.88 -9.24 -8.93
C SER A 67 17.18 -7.74 -9.06
N LEU A 68 17.43 -7.10 -7.94
CA LEU A 68 17.93 -5.75 -7.85
C LEU A 68 19.28 -5.79 -7.12
N GLY A 69 20.35 -6.00 -7.88
CA GLY A 69 21.68 -6.25 -7.32
C GLY A 69 21.73 -7.56 -6.54
N ARG A 70 21.89 -7.48 -5.21
CA ARG A 70 22.00 -8.65 -4.31
C ARG A 70 20.68 -9.08 -3.67
N ILE A 71 19.62 -8.30 -3.85
CA ILE A 71 18.30 -8.56 -3.26
C ILE A 71 17.31 -8.98 -4.35
N ASN A 72 16.45 -9.96 -4.04
CA ASN A 72 15.31 -10.32 -4.89
C ASN A 72 14.07 -9.63 -4.33
N LEU A 73 13.44 -8.78 -5.16
CA LEU A 73 12.26 -8.01 -4.77
C LEU A 73 11.05 -8.51 -5.54
N TYR A 74 9.88 -8.57 -4.88
CA TYR A 74 8.63 -8.87 -5.56
C TYR A 74 8.22 -7.73 -6.48
N TYR A 75 7.68 -8.06 -7.66
CA TYR A 75 7.13 -7.05 -8.58
C TYR A 75 6.05 -6.20 -7.90
N GLY A 76 5.14 -6.85 -7.15
CA GLY A 76 4.08 -6.14 -6.45
C GLY A 76 4.60 -5.13 -5.42
N THR A 77 5.63 -5.51 -4.67
CA THR A 77 6.29 -4.65 -3.69
C THR A 77 6.93 -3.43 -4.35
N ALA A 78 7.65 -3.63 -5.46
CA ALA A 78 8.27 -2.52 -6.19
C ALA A 78 7.21 -1.53 -6.73
N ILE A 79 6.13 -2.05 -7.33
CA ILE A 79 5.04 -1.23 -7.87
C ILE A 79 4.38 -0.41 -6.77
N VAL A 80 4.02 -1.02 -5.64
CA VAL A 80 3.37 -0.31 -4.53
C VAL A 80 4.31 0.71 -3.88
N SER A 81 5.60 0.38 -3.73
CA SER A 81 6.58 1.32 -3.19
C SER A 81 6.73 2.57 -4.05
N ILE A 82 6.79 2.40 -5.38
CA ILE A 82 6.84 3.53 -6.32
C ILE A 82 5.53 4.34 -6.26
N PHE A 83 4.39 3.65 -6.23
CA PHE A 83 3.08 4.30 -6.16
C PHE A 83 2.95 5.19 -4.92
N VAL A 84 3.28 4.66 -3.74
CA VAL A 84 3.23 5.41 -2.48
C VAL A 84 4.21 6.58 -2.47
N LEU A 85 5.45 6.36 -2.91
CA LEU A 85 6.43 7.44 -2.97
C LEU A 85 5.96 8.60 -3.83
N LEU A 86 5.34 8.31 -4.98
CA LEU A 86 4.76 9.33 -5.86
C LEU A 86 3.53 10.00 -5.25
N GLU A 87 2.68 9.24 -4.55
CA GLU A 87 1.51 9.76 -3.85
C GLU A 87 1.94 10.78 -2.78
N GLU A 88 2.86 10.39 -1.88
CA GLU A 88 3.39 11.24 -0.81
C GLU A 88 4.09 12.49 -1.37
N LEU A 89 4.94 12.33 -2.39
CA LEU A 89 5.57 13.48 -3.05
C LEU A 89 4.53 14.42 -3.70
N SER A 90 3.43 13.88 -4.23
CA SER A 90 2.36 14.70 -4.81
C SER A 90 1.61 15.51 -3.76
N GLN A 91 1.51 15.02 -2.52
CA GLN A 91 0.86 15.73 -1.42
C GLN A 91 1.54 17.08 -1.13
N GLY A 92 2.86 17.19 -1.34
CA GLY A 92 3.60 18.46 -1.20
C GLY A 92 3.15 19.58 -2.18
N LEU A 93 2.37 19.23 -3.21
CA LEU A 93 1.81 20.17 -4.19
C LEU A 93 0.33 20.48 -3.95
N ILE A 94 -0.31 19.84 -2.96
CA ILE A 94 -1.76 19.89 -2.73
C ILE A 94 -2.04 20.69 -1.46
N PRO A 95 -2.80 21.81 -1.51
CA PRO A 95 -3.01 22.69 -0.35
C PRO A 95 -3.72 22.03 0.85
N THR A 96 -4.49 20.97 0.61
CA THR A 96 -5.25 20.22 1.63
C THR A 96 -4.43 19.10 2.27
N ARG A 97 -3.19 18.86 1.81
CA ARG A 97 -2.33 17.76 2.25
C ARG A 97 -0.96 18.27 2.70
N THR A 98 -0.22 17.41 3.38
CA THR A 98 1.10 17.71 3.90
C THR A 98 2.03 16.54 3.62
N LEU A 99 3.15 16.80 2.96
CA LEU A 99 4.22 15.82 2.83
C LEU A 99 4.75 15.48 4.24
N ASP A 100 4.48 14.27 4.71
CA ASP A 100 4.82 13.81 6.06
C ASP A 100 5.76 12.60 6.01
N ILE A 101 6.96 12.77 6.56
CA ILE A 101 7.95 11.70 6.61
C ILE A 101 7.52 10.54 7.51
N MET A 102 6.62 10.79 8.47
CA MET A 102 6.05 9.72 9.30
C MET A 102 5.06 8.85 8.53
N ASP A 103 4.37 9.40 7.53
CA ASP A 103 3.48 8.62 6.64
C ASP A 103 4.32 7.74 5.71
N LEU A 104 5.35 8.31 5.08
CA LEU A 104 6.34 7.54 4.33
C LEU A 104 6.99 6.42 5.17
N ALA A 105 7.27 6.67 6.46
CA ALA A 105 7.80 5.66 7.36
C ALA A 105 6.77 4.57 7.66
N ALA A 106 5.52 4.95 7.96
CA ALA A 106 4.42 4.01 8.19
C ALA A 106 4.20 3.10 6.96
N ASP A 107 4.22 3.69 5.77
CA ASP A 107 4.13 2.97 4.50
C ASP A 107 5.29 2.00 4.31
N SER A 108 6.51 2.48 4.53
CA SER A 108 7.72 1.66 4.38
C SER A 108 7.71 0.45 5.31
N ILE A 109 7.25 0.63 6.55
CA ILE A 109 7.10 -0.45 7.54
C ILE A 109 5.99 -1.42 7.08
N GLY A 110 4.84 -0.91 6.66
CA GLY A 110 3.73 -1.72 6.15
C GLY A 110 4.13 -2.57 4.95
N ILE A 111 4.69 -1.95 3.92
CA ILE A 111 5.18 -2.59 2.70
C ILE A 111 6.21 -3.67 3.04
N THR A 112 7.16 -3.37 3.94
CA THR A 112 8.21 -4.32 4.34
C THR A 112 7.62 -5.53 5.07
N LEU A 113 6.77 -5.32 6.07
CA LEU A 113 6.17 -6.41 6.85
C LEU A 113 5.28 -7.30 5.99
N PHE A 114 4.47 -6.72 5.11
CA PHE A 114 3.59 -7.51 4.24
C PHE A 114 4.35 -8.18 3.09
N SER A 115 5.51 -7.64 2.68
CA SER A 115 6.46 -8.35 1.82
C SER A 115 7.09 -9.56 2.50
N LEU A 116 7.48 -9.44 3.77
CA LEU A 116 7.97 -10.57 4.57
C LEU A 116 6.89 -11.63 4.75
N LEU A 117 5.64 -11.21 5.00
CA LEU A 117 4.50 -12.12 5.04
C LEU A 117 4.29 -12.83 3.69
N SER A 118 4.44 -12.10 2.58
CA SER A 118 4.39 -12.68 1.22
C SER A 118 5.45 -13.77 1.05
N TYR A 119 6.66 -13.55 1.55
CA TYR A 119 7.74 -14.55 1.54
C TYR A 119 7.38 -15.81 2.34
N VAL A 120 6.86 -15.64 3.57
CA VAL A 120 6.43 -16.77 4.41
C VAL A 120 5.33 -17.58 3.71
N ILE A 121 4.36 -16.91 3.09
CA ILE A 121 3.27 -17.55 2.34
C ILE A 121 3.83 -18.30 1.12
N ALA A 122 4.65 -17.65 0.28
CA ALA A 122 5.23 -18.26 -0.91
C ALA A 122 6.02 -19.54 -0.58
N LYS A 123 6.83 -19.49 0.49
CA LYS A 123 7.61 -20.63 0.98
C LYS A 123 6.71 -21.78 1.47
N ARG A 124 5.66 -21.46 2.24
CA ARG A 124 4.73 -22.47 2.78
C ARG A 124 3.98 -23.23 1.68
N PHE A 125 3.67 -22.56 0.58
CA PHE A 125 2.94 -23.13 -0.55
C PHE A 125 3.85 -23.62 -1.70
N LYS A 126 5.18 -23.69 -1.49
CA LYS A 126 6.18 -24.08 -2.51
C LYS A 126 6.03 -23.33 -3.84
N MET A 127 5.72 -22.03 -3.77
CA MET A 127 5.53 -21.18 -4.96
C MET A 127 6.81 -20.46 -5.42
N ASN A 128 7.98 -20.94 -5.00
CA ASN A 128 9.30 -20.40 -5.35
C ASN A 128 10.25 -21.53 -5.76
#